data_AF-A0A8X6XEX3-F1
#
_entry.id   AF-A0A8X6XEX3-F1
#
_cell.length_a   1.000
_cell.length_b   1.000
_cell.length_c   1.000
_cell.angle_alpha   90.00
_cell.angle_beta   90.00
_cell.angle_gamma   90.00
#
_symmetry.space_group_name_H-M   'P 1'
#
loop_
_entity.id
_entity.type
_entity.pdbx_description
1 polymer ?
#
loop_
_entity_poly.entity_id
_entity_poly.type
_entity_poly.pdbx_seq_one_letter_code
_entity_poly.pdbx_strand_id
1 'polypeptide(L)'
;MCLGRNTKKKNNNNESFNHCVWNLASNHTFVGKNVLEIATYTASCIFNEGFIPVLKAIEGTRHYADTVDNARILRAEKTVEANCKEIRTLRRALKTVENDNFVETDELLYATGIAD
;
A
#
# COMPACT_ATOMS: atom_id res chain seq x y z
N MET A 1 -0.79 41.59 -56.50
CA MET A 1 -1.81 40.53 -56.29
C MET A 1 -1.12 39.33 -55.67
N CYS A 2 -1.73 38.73 -54.64
CA CYS A 2 -1.13 37.81 -53.68
C CYS A 2 -1.18 36.33 -54.10
N LEU A 3 -0.33 35.53 -53.42
CA LEU A 3 -0.49 34.14 -52.95
C LEU A 3 -0.13 32.94 -53.85
N GLY A 4 0.85 32.17 -53.35
CA GLY A 4 1.07 30.75 -53.63
C GLY A 4 1.96 30.14 -52.55
N ARG A 5 1.37 29.80 -51.40
CA ARG A 5 2.00 29.21 -50.20
C ARG A 5 2.79 27.93 -50.52
N ASN A 6 4.11 28.03 -50.59
CA ASN A 6 4.98 26.86 -50.43
C ASN A 6 5.08 26.53 -48.93
N THR A 7 4.17 25.66 -48.48
CA THR A 7 4.33 24.69 -47.37
C THR A 7 5.39 24.99 -46.30
N LYS A 8 5.27 26.12 -45.58
CA LYS A 8 5.81 26.26 -44.22
C LYS A 8 4.93 25.56 -43.17
N LYS A 9 4.40 24.38 -43.50
CA LYS A 9 3.69 23.50 -42.55
C LYS A 9 4.38 22.15 -42.58
N LYS A 10 4.75 21.67 -41.37
CA LYS A 10 5.23 20.33 -41.05
C LYS A 10 6.76 20.12 -41.05
N ASN A 11 7.46 20.95 -40.27
CA ASN A 11 8.60 20.45 -39.52
C ASN A 11 8.66 21.15 -38.16
N ASN A 12 7.60 21.00 -37.35
CA ASN A 12 7.66 21.32 -35.93
C ASN A 12 8.14 20.07 -35.19
N ASN A 13 9.45 19.83 -35.20
CA ASN A 13 10.02 18.73 -34.43
C ASN A 13 9.54 18.78 -32.96
N ASN A 14 9.22 19.98 -32.47
CA ASN A 14 8.65 20.28 -31.15
C ASN A 14 7.27 19.68 -30.81
N GLU A 15 6.47 19.21 -31.77
CA GLU A 15 5.16 18.56 -31.50
C GLU A 15 5.11 17.10 -31.96
N SER A 16 6.23 16.52 -32.40
CA SER A 16 6.21 15.11 -32.85
C SER A 16 6.17 14.15 -31.65
N PHE A 17 5.49 13.01 -31.80
CA PHE A 17 5.53 11.92 -30.82
C PHE A 17 6.98 11.53 -30.46
N ASN A 18 7.86 11.43 -31.47
CA ASN A 18 9.28 11.14 -31.25
C ASN A 18 9.96 12.18 -30.36
N HIS A 19 9.65 13.45 -30.52
CA HIS A 19 10.19 14.49 -29.64
C HIS A 19 9.65 14.35 -28.21
N CYS A 20 8.38 13.97 -28.03
CA CYS A 20 7.84 13.67 -26.71
C CYS A 20 8.57 12.49 -26.04
N VAL A 21 8.86 11.42 -26.80
CA VAL A 21 9.65 10.27 -26.31
C VAL A 21 11.06 10.69 -25.92
N TRP A 22 11.79 11.40 -26.78
CA TRP A 22 13.17 11.80 -26.52
C TRP A 22 13.31 12.88 -25.44
N ASN A 23 12.26 13.67 -25.19
CA ASN A 23 12.20 14.58 -24.05
C ASN A 23 12.09 13.82 -22.71
N LEU A 24 11.48 12.62 -22.70
CA LEU A 24 11.34 11.78 -21.50
C LEU A 24 12.54 10.85 -21.30
N ALA A 25 13.04 10.25 -22.38
CA ALA A 25 14.21 9.39 -22.40
C ALA A 25 15.29 10.07 -23.25
N SER A 26 16.23 10.77 -22.61
CA SER A 26 17.29 11.50 -23.32
C SER A 26 18.01 10.60 -24.33
N ASN A 27 18.07 11.04 -25.59
CA ASN A 27 18.81 10.36 -26.64
C ASN A 27 20.34 10.50 -26.52
N HIS A 28 20.82 11.33 -25.58
CA HIS A 28 22.24 11.58 -25.33
C HIS A 28 22.86 10.57 -24.37
N THR A 29 22.06 9.73 -23.72
CA THR A 29 22.53 8.70 -22.79
C THR A 29 22.03 7.34 -23.22
N PHE A 30 22.75 6.28 -22.83
CA PHE A 30 22.25 4.92 -23.02
C PHE A 30 21.04 4.72 -22.11
N VAL A 31 19.87 4.51 -22.71
CA VAL A 31 18.62 4.25 -22.02
C VAL A 31 18.31 2.75 -22.11
N GLY A 32 18.12 2.10 -20.96
CA GLY A 32 17.72 0.71 -20.92
C GLY A 32 16.32 0.50 -21.48
N LYS A 33 16.04 -0.69 -22.03
CA LYS A 33 14.76 -1.04 -22.66
C LYS A 33 13.54 -0.65 -21.80
N ASN A 34 13.56 -0.96 -20.51
CA ASN A 34 12.44 -0.67 -19.60
C ASN A 34 12.15 0.83 -19.49
N VAL A 35 13.19 1.67 -19.46
CA VAL A 35 13.04 3.13 -19.37
C VAL A 35 12.48 3.68 -20.68
N LEU A 36 12.94 3.15 -21.82
CA LEU A 36 12.42 3.53 -23.13
C LEU A 36 10.94 3.13 -23.28
N GLU A 37 10.57 1.93 -22.83
CA GLU A 37 9.16 1.48 -22.84
C GLU A 37 8.28 2.41 -22.00
N ILE A 38 8.68 2.72 -20.75
CA ILE A 38 7.94 3.67 -19.90
C ILE A 38 7.81 5.03 -20.59
N ALA A 39 8.91 5.57 -21.13
CA ALA A 39 8.90 6.83 -21.85
C ALA A 39 7.97 6.81 -23.05
N THR A 40 7.91 5.71 -23.82
CA THR A 40 6.98 5.59 -24.96
C THR A 40 5.52 5.54 -24.54
N TYR A 41 5.17 4.80 -23.47
CA TYR A 41 3.81 4.78 -22.95
C TYR A 41 3.40 6.15 -22.41
N THR A 42 4.26 6.79 -21.62
CA THR A 42 4.02 8.14 -21.09
C THR A 42 3.90 9.18 -22.21
N ALA A 43 4.76 9.11 -23.24
CA ALA A 43 4.67 9.96 -24.42
C ALA A 43 3.35 9.75 -25.18
N SER A 44 2.84 8.52 -25.24
CA SER A 44 1.56 8.23 -25.92
C SER A 44 0.38 8.89 -25.20
N CYS A 45 0.39 8.89 -23.86
CA CYS A 45 -0.59 9.61 -23.07
C CYS A 45 -0.48 11.12 -23.30
N ILE A 46 0.74 11.68 -23.19
CA ILE A 46 0.98 13.12 -23.32
C ILE A 46 0.63 13.63 -24.73
N PHE A 47 1.00 12.88 -25.76
CA PHE A 47 0.76 13.26 -27.14
C PHE A 47 -0.72 13.25 -27.52
N ASN A 48 -1.50 12.28 -27.00
CA ASN A 48 -2.91 12.13 -27.35
C ASN A 48 -3.85 12.96 -26.47
N GLU A 49 -3.60 13.00 -25.16
CA GLU A 49 -4.54 13.51 -24.15
C GLU A 49 -3.88 14.41 -23.09
N GLY A 50 -2.58 14.69 -23.23
CA GLY A 50 -1.81 15.45 -22.26
C GLY A 50 -1.50 14.66 -20.98
N PHE A 51 -1.29 15.37 -19.87
CA PHE A 51 -0.82 14.75 -18.62
C PHE A 51 -1.92 14.09 -17.77
N ILE A 52 -3.20 14.31 -18.08
CA ILE A 52 -4.32 13.80 -17.27
C ILE A 52 -4.28 12.27 -17.12
N PRO A 53 -4.09 11.46 -18.18
CA PRO A 53 -4.04 10.01 -18.02
C PRO A 53 -2.84 9.52 -17.19
N VAL A 54 -1.71 10.23 -17.28
CA VAL A 54 -0.52 9.93 -16.48
C VAL A 54 -0.80 10.16 -14.99
N LEU A 55 -1.45 11.29 -14.66
CA LEU A 55 -1.84 11.60 -13.29
C LEU A 55 -2.83 10.57 -12.74
N LYS A 56 -3.85 10.19 -13.52
CA LYS A 56 -4.81 9.14 -13.13
C LYS A 56 -4.14 7.80 -12.85
N ALA A 57 -3.14 7.42 -13.67
CA ALA A 57 -2.39 6.19 -13.43
C ALA A 57 -1.63 6.25 -12.09
N ILE A 58 -0.97 7.37 -11.81
CA ILE A 58 -0.26 7.59 -10.52
C ILE A 58 -1.24 7.57 -9.35
N GLU A 59 -2.38 8.25 -9.44
CA GLU A 59 -3.44 8.21 -8.42
C GLU A 59 -3.94 6.79 -8.17
N GLY A 60 -4.18 6.02 -9.23
CA GLY A 60 -4.57 4.61 -9.12
C GLY A 60 -3.52 3.77 -8.37
N THR A 61 -2.23 3.97 -8.66
CA THR A 61 -1.16 3.28 -7.94
C THR A 61 -1.09 3.68 -6.46
N ARG A 62 -1.34 4.95 -6.14
CA ARG A 62 -1.39 5.44 -4.78
C ARG A 62 -2.55 4.82 -4.00
N HIS A 63 -3.74 4.80 -4.58
CA HIS A 63 -4.89 4.15 -3.95
C HIS A 63 -4.63 2.67 -3.66
N TYR A 64 -4.01 1.95 -4.60
CA TYR A 64 -3.61 0.57 -4.35
C TYR A 64 -2.63 0.47 -3.17
N ALA A 65 -1.58 1.29 -3.14
CA ALA A 65 -0.63 1.32 -2.03
C ALA A 65 -1.31 1.56 -0.68
N ASP A 66 -2.21 2.56 -0.61
CA ASP A 66 -2.97 2.87 0.61
C ASP A 66 -3.82 1.67 1.05
N THR A 67 -4.47 0.95 0.12
CA THR A 67 -5.28 -0.23 0.48
C THR A 67 -4.44 -1.36 1.06
N VAL A 68 -3.27 -1.63 0.49
CA VAL A 68 -2.35 -2.67 0.95
C VAL A 68 -1.77 -2.32 2.31
N ASP A 69 -1.37 -1.07 2.51
CA ASP A 69 -0.82 -0.60 3.79
C ASP A 69 -1.88 -0.61 4.90
N ASN A 70 -3.11 -0.16 4.61
CA ASN A 70 -4.21 -0.26 5.56
C ASN A 70 -4.51 -1.73 5.93
N ALA A 71 -4.51 -2.64 4.94
CA ALA A 71 -4.66 -4.07 5.21
C ALA A 71 -3.52 -4.63 6.06
N ARG A 72 -2.27 -4.18 5.84
CA ARG A 72 -1.11 -4.54 6.66
C ARG A 72 -1.31 -4.10 8.12
N ILE A 73 -1.73 -2.86 8.34
CA ILE A 73 -1.97 -2.29 9.67
C ILE A 73 -3.08 -3.06 10.39
N LEU A 74 -4.23 -3.27 9.73
CA LEU A 74 -5.36 -4.00 10.31
C LEU A 74 -5.00 -5.44 10.72
N ARG A 75 -4.14 -6.12 9.95
CA ARG A 75 -3.63 -7.45 10.34
C ARG A 75 -2.78 -7.39 11.60
N ALA A 76 -1.89 -6.40 11.69
CA ALA A 76 -1.05 -6.22 12.87
C ALA A 76 -1.91 -5.93 14.12
N GLU A 77 -2.90 -5.05 14.00
CA GLU A 77 -3.83 -4.72 15.08
C GLU A 77 -4.62 -5.95 15.57
N LYS A 78 -5.14 -6.77 14.63
CA LYS A 78 -5.84 -8.02 14.98
C LYS A 78 -4.95 -9.00 15.74
N THR A 79 -3.70 -9.16 15.31
CA THR A 79 -2.74 -10.03 16.01
C THR A 79 -2.47 -9.52 17.43
N VAL A 80 -2.27 -8.22 17.59
CA VAL A 80 -2.07 -7.60 18.92
C VAL A 80 -3.30 -7.79 19.80
N GLU A 81 -4.50 -7.58 19.25
CA GLU A 81 -5.75 -7.76 19.97
C GLU A 81 -5.95 -9.22 20.43
N ALA A 82 -5.69 -10.19 19.55
CA ALA A 82 -5.77 -11.61 19.86
C ALA A 82 -4.80 -11.98 20.99
N ASN A 83 -3.53 -11.58 20.89
CA ASN A 83 -2.53 -11.82 21.93
C ASN A 83 -2.93 -11.18 23.27
N CYS A 84 -3.47 -9.95 23.24
CA CYS A 84 -3.96 -9.29 24.44
C CYS A 84 -5.15 -10.03 25.07
N LYS A 85 -6.09 -10.52 24.25
CA LYS A 85 -7.23 -11.33 24.72
C LYS A 85 -6.74 -12.63 25.35
N GLU A 86 -5.82 -13.33 24.71
CA GLU A 86 -5.24 -14.57 25.24
C GLU A 86 -4.56 -14.34 26.59
N ILE A 87 -3.69 -13.33 26.71
CA ILE A 87 -3.04 -12.98 27.98
C ILE A 87 -4.06 -12.65 29.07
N ARG A 88 -5.13 -11.90 28.74
CA ARG A 88 -6.19 -11.57 29.71
C ARG A 88 -6.96 -12.82 30.15
N THR A 89 -7.27 -13.73 29.23
CA THR A 89 -7.95 -14.99 29.54
C THR A 89 -7.09 -15.88 30.42
N LEU A 90 -5.80 -16.04 30.09
CA LEU A 90 -4.85 -16.80 30.91
C LEU A 90 -4.74 -16.25 32.34
N ARG A 91 -4.65 -14.93 32.50
CA ARG A 91 -4.61 -14.30 33.82
C ARG A 91 -5.86 -14.56 34.66
N ARG A 92 -7.04 -14.55 34.04
CA ARG A 92 -8.30 -14.87 34.75
C ARG A 92 -8.35 -16.34 35.14
N ALA A 93 -7.99 -17.24 34.23
CA ALA A 93 -7.97 -18.68 34.50
C ALA A 93 -7.02 -19.02 35.67
N LEU A 94 -5.82 -18.45 35.69
CA LEU A 94 -4.88 -18.62 36.81
C LEU A 94 -5.47 -18.16 38.14
N LYS A 95 -6.13 -17.00 38.16
CA LYS A 95 -6.77 -16.47 39.37
C LYS A 95 -7.94 -17.34 39.85
N THR A 96 -8.73 -17.89 38.93
CA THR A 96 -9.81 -18.83 39.29
C THR A 96 -9.23 -20.10 39.92
N VAL A 97 -8.20 -20.69 39.32
CA VAL A 97 -7.53 -21.88 39.88
C VAL A 97 -6.93 -21.59 41.26
N GLU A 98 -6.28 -20.44 41.45
CA GLU A 98 -5.74 -20.04 42.75
C GLU A 98 -6.85 -19.90 43.81
N ASN A 99 -7.99 -19.31 43.44
CA ASN A 99 -9.13 -19.16 44.34
C ASN A 99 -9.78 -20.51 44.68
N ASP A 100 -9.94 -21.40 43.70
CA ASP A 100 -10.51 -22.74 43.92
C ASP A 100 -9.61 -23.57 44.85
N ASN A 101 -8.29 -23.53 44.64
CA ASN A 101 -7.33 -24.16 45.55
C ASN A 101 -7.41 -23.59 46.97
N PHE A 102 -7.57 -22.28 47.12
CA PHE A 102 -7.73 -21.64 48.43
C PHE A 102 -9.00 -22.13 49.14
N VAL A 103 -10.13 -22.16 48.43
CA VAL A 103 -11.42 -22.66 48.98
C VAL A 103 -11.28 -24.13 49.40
N GLU A 104 -10.67 -24.98 48.58
CA GLU A 104 -10.45 -26.39 48.92
C GLU A 104 -9.56 -26.55 50.17
N THR A 105 -8.49 -25.76 50.29
CA THR A 105 -7.63 -25.80 51.49
C THR A 105 -8.36 -25.33 52.75
N ASP A 106 -9.23 -24.33 52.63
CA ASP A 106 -10.00 -23.78 53.74
C ASP A 106 -11.09 -24.77 54.20
N GLU A 107 -11.81 -25.38 53.25
CA GLU A 107 -12.78 -26.45 53.53
C GLU A 107 -12.15 -27.65 54.23
N LEU A 108 -10.95 -28.09 53.79
CA LEU A 108 -10.20 -29.17 54.45
C LEU A 108 -9.79 -28.79 55.88
N LEU A 109 -9.36 -27.55 56.11
CA LEU A 109 -8.97 -27.06 57.43
C LEU A 109 -10.17 -27.04 58.39
N TYR A 110 -11.33 -26.58 57.93
CA TYR A 110 -12.56 -26.59 58.73
C TYR A 110 -13.13 -27.99 58.96
N ALA A 111 -12.99 -28.91 58.01
CA ALA A 111 -13.44 -30.30 58.17
C ALA A 111 -12.67 -31.06 59.27
N THR A 112 -11.41 -30.70 59.51
CA THR A 112 -10.59 -31.33 60.58
C THR A 112 -10.94 -30.88 62.00
N GLY A 113 -11.80 -29.87 62.17
CA GLY A 113 -12.19 -29.29 63.47
C GLY A 113 -13.56 -29.72 64.03
N ILE A 114 -14.26 -30.67 63.40
CA ILE A 114 -15.63 -31.10 63.80
C ILE A 114 -15.62 -32.39 64.64
N ALA A 115 -14.47 -32.77 65.22
CA ALA A 115 -14.35 -33.92 66.09
C ALA A 115 -13.91 -33.49 67.51
N ASP A 116 -14.87 -33.04 68.32
CA ASP A 116 -14.84 -33.13 69.79
C ASP A 116 -16.29 -33.17 70.33
#